data_AF-A0A1I3XLG6-F1
#
_entry.id   AF-A0A1I3XLG6-F1
#
_cell.length_a   1.000
_cell.length_b   1.000
_cell.length_c   1.000
_cell.angle_alpha   90.00
_cell.angle_beta   90.00
_cell.angle_gamma   90.00
#
_symmetry.space_group_name_H-M   'P 1'
#
loop_
_entity.id
_entity.type
_entity.pdbx_description
1 polymer ?
#
loop_
_entity_poly.entity_id
_entity_poly.type
_entity_poly.pdbx_seq_one_letter_code
_entity_poly.pdbx_strand_id
1 'polypeptide(L)'
;MSSSKYMENSPIDVIRTVKQSAMNHWQSLLPACGVDVPAKGKHGACPICGGTDRFHFIDDNHHGDWHCRQCDQPNHGDGLDLV
;
A
#
# COMPACT_ATOMS: atom_id res chain seq x y z
N MET A 1 5.50 6.15 -40.61
CA MET A 1 4.25 5.51 -40.16
C MET A 1 4.58 4.19 -39.50
N SER A 2 4.13 4.04 -38.25
CA SER A 2 3.99 2.81 -37.47
C SER A 2 5.23 1.93 -37.28
N SER A 3 5.89 2.07 -36.13
CA SER A 3 6.43 0.91 -35.43
C SER A 3 6.32 1.12 -33.92
N SER A 4 5.78 0.11 -33.25
CA SER A 4 5.63 -0.03 -31.80
C SER A 4 4.59 0.83 -31.09
N LYS A 5 3.34 0.66 -31.51
CA LYS A 5 2.20 0.80 -30.59
C LYS A 5 2.40 -0.28 -29.51
N TYR A 6 2.38 0.12 -28.24
CA TYR A 6 2.73 -0.66 -27.04
C TYR A 6 4.24 -0.80 -26.81
N MET A 7 4.76 0.09 -25.95
CA MET A 7 5.91 -0.23 -25.11
C MET A 7 5.58 -1.53 -24.38
N GLU A 8 6.44 -2.53 -24.53
CA GLU A 8 6.40 -3.72 -23.69
C GLU A 8 6.72 -3.28 -22.25
N ASN A 9 5.67 -2.91 -21.50
CA ASN A 9 5.81 -2.47 -20.12
C ASN A 9 6.30 -3.67 -19.33
N SER A 10 7.58 -3.66 -18.94
CA SER A 10 8.11 -4.66 -18.03
C SER A 10 7.20 -4.73 -16.80
N PRO A 11 7.01 -5.91 -16.17
CA PRO A 11 6.23 -6.01 -14.93
C PRO A 11 6.64 -4.98 -13.87
N ILE A 12 7.94 -4.64 -13.83
CA ILE A 12 8.48 -3.60 -12.94
C ILE A 12 7.92 -2.21 -13.27
N ASP A 13 7.77 -1.87 -14.55
CA ASP A 13 7.22 -0.59 -14.98
C ASP A 13 5.75 -0.46 -14.62
N VAL A 14 4.98 -1.54 -14.76
CA VAL A 14 3.57 -1.58 -14.34
C VAL A 14 3.44 -1.34 -12.84
N ILE A 15 4.24 -2.05 -12.03
CA ILE A 15 4.25 -1.87 -10.57
C ILE A 15 4.60 -0.43 -10.21
N ARG A 16 5.62 0.16 -10.86
CA ARG A 16 6.01 1.55 -10.63
C ARG A 16 4.88 2.52 -10.98
N THR A 17 4.23 2.34 -12.12
CA THR A 17 3.10 3.18 -12.53
C THR A 17 1.92 3.07 -11.57
N VAL A 18 1.61 1.87 -11.08
CA VAL A 18 0.55 1.67 -10.07
C VAL A 18 0.90 2.41 -8.79
N LYS A 19 2.11 2.20 -8.23
CA LYS A 19 2.55 2.88 -7.00
C LYS A 19 2.53 4.40 -7.13
N GLN A 20 2.98 4.93 -8.28
CA GLN A 20 2.94 6.36 -8.58
C GLN A 20 1.50 6.90 -8.70
N SER A 21 0.61 6.16 -9.34
CA SER A 21 -0.77 6.59 -9.55
C SER A 21 -1.61 6.54 -8.28
N ALA A 22 -1.26 5.65 -7.35
CA ALA A 22 -1.91 5.51 -6.05
C ALA A 22 -1.42 6.50 -4.98
N MET A 23 -0.35 7.27 -5.28
CA MET A 23 0.21 8.23 -4.33
C MET A 23 -0.86 9.20 -3.81
N ASN A 24 -0.88 9.46 -2.50
CA ASN A 24 -1.86 10.28 -1.78
C ASN A 24 -3.30 9.70 -1.71
N HIS A 25 -3.54 8.54 -2.30
CA HIS A 25 -4.88 7.95 -2.38
C HIS A 25 -5.05 6.69 -1.51
N TRP A 26 -3.98 6.20 -0.88
CA TRP A 26 -3.97 4.93 -0.15
C TRP A 26 -5.00 4.85 0.98
N GLN A 27 -5.20 5.92 1.75
CA GLN A 27 -6.24 5.97 2.79
C GLN A 27 -7.67 5.72 2.23
N SER A 28 -7.92 6.03 0.96
CA SER A 28 -9.20 5.75 0.28
C SER A 28 -9.20 4.45 -0.54
N LEU A 29 -8.06 4.09 -1.13
CA LEU A 29 -7.94 2.90 -1.98
C LEU A 29 -7.99 1.61 -1.16
N LEU A 30 -7.30 1.57 -0.01
CA LEU A 30 -7.26 0.37 0.83
C LEU A 30 -8.66 -0.07 1.27
N PRO A 31 -9.54 0.81 1.82
CA PRO A 31 -10.92 0.42 2.12
C PRO A 31 -11.72 -0.01 0.89
N ALA A 32 -11.50 0.61 -0.27
CA ALA A 32 -12.15 0.18 -1.52
C ALA A 32 -11.70 -1.22 -1.97
N CYS A 33 -10.50 -1.63 -1.58
CA CYS A 33 -9.97 -2.99 -1.75
C CYS A 33 -10.36 -3.95 -0.60
N GLY A 34 -11.14 -3.50 0.38
CA GLY A 34 -11.53 -4.31 1.54
C GLY A 34 -10.47 -4.39 2.65
N VAL A 35 -9.47 -3.52 2.62
CA VAL A 35 -8.43 -3.40 3.64
C VAL A 35 -8.72 -2.20 4.53
N ASP A 36 -9.18 -2.48 5.75
CA ASP A 36 -9.39 -1.43 6.74
C ASP A 36 -8.06 -0.96 7.33
N VAL A 37 -7.81 0.34 7.24
CA VAL A 37 -6.66 1.00 7.88
C VAL A 37 -7.13 2.07 8.85
N PRO A 38 -6.44 2.25 9.99
CA PRO A 38 -6.77 3.32 10.93
C PRO A 38 -6.57 4.69 10.27
N ALA A 39 -7.33 5.68 10.74
CA ALA A 39 -7.11 7.07 10.35
C ALA A 39 -5.71 7.54 10.79
N LYS A 40 -5.15 8.53 10.08
CA LYS A 40 -3.84 9.12 10.38
C LYS A 40 -3.69 9.44 11.88
N GLY A 41 -2.57 9.00 12.46
CA GLY A 41 -2.26 9.19 13.88
C GLY A 41 -2.96 8.24 14.85
N LYS A 42 -3.72 7.25 14.34
CA LYS A 42 -4.33 6.19 15.15
C LYS A 42 -3.69 4.83 14.87
N HIS A 43 -3.83 3.92 15.83
CA HIS A 43 -3.45 2.51 15.66
C HIS A 43 -4.69 1.65 15.49
N GLY A 44 -4.53 0.47 14.88
CA GLY A 44 -5.62 -0.46 14.65
C GLY A 44 -5.19 -1.93 14.58
N ALA A 45 -6.15 -2.77 14.20
CA ALA A 45 -5.92 -4.16 13.84
C ALA A 45 -4.97 -4.23 12.63
N CYS A 46 -4.07 -5.21 12.62
CA CYS A 46 -3.22 -5.47 11.47
C CYS A 46 -3.98 -6.28 10.41
N PRO A 47 -4.01 -5.85 9.14
CA PRO A 47 -4.61 -6.63 8.06
C PRO A 47 -3.95 -8.01 7.87
N ILE A 48 -2.70 -8.17 8.29
CA ILE A 48 -1.90 -9.39 8.11
C ILE A 48 -2.08 -10.35 9.30
N CYS A 49 -1.96 -9.86 10.53
CA CYS A 49 -1.94 -10.71 11.73
C CYS A 49 -3.10 -10.49 12.72
N GLY A 50 -4.04 -9.59 12.41
CA GLY A 50 -5.15 -9.22 13.30
C GLY A 50 -4.72 -8.36 14.49
N GLY A 51 -5.34 -8.60 15.65
CA GLY A 51 -5.13 -7.81 16.87
C GLY A 51 -5.96 -6.51 16.89
N THR A 52 -5.56 -5.53 17.71
CA THR A 52 -6.36 -4.31 17.93
C THR A 52 -5.57 -3.00 17.93
N ASP A 53 -4.25 -3.01 18.19
CA ASP A 53 -3.46 -1.77 18.40
C ASP A 53 -2.06 -1.78 17.75
N ARG A 54 -1.67 -2.85 17.07
CA ARG A 54 -0.26 -3.06 16.65
C ARG A 54 0.06 -2.49 15.28
N PHE A 55 -0.95 -2.19 14.47
CA PHE A 55 -0.79 -1.66 13.13
C PHE A 55 -0.84 -0.14 13.11
N HIS A 56 0.12 0.44 12.41
CA HIS A 56 0.31 1.88 12.21
C HIS A 56 0.23 2.14 10.71
N PHE A 57 -0.77 2.93 10.29
CA PHE A 57 -0.80 3.51 8.96
C PHE A 57 -0.16 4.89 9.04
N ILE A 58 1.12 4.97 8.65
CA ILE A 58 1.97 6.16 8.83
C ILE A 58 1.71 7.11 7.66
N ASP A 59 1.84 6.58 6.43
CA ASP A 59 1.61 7.27 5.15
C ASP A 59 2.11 8.73 5.09
N ASP A 60 3.26 9.00 5.69
CA ASP A 60 3.85 10.34 5.70
C ASP A 60 4.55 10.67 4.37
N ASN A 61 4.94 9.65 3.59
CA ASN A 61 5.50 9.83 2.24
C ASN A 61 4.48 9.60 1.13
N HIS A 62 3.20 9.44 1.46
CA HIS A 62 2.10 9.25 0.51
C HIS A 62 2.18 7.96 -0.32
N HIS A 63 2.96 6.97 0.12
CA HIS A 63 3.09 5.65 -0.52
C HIS A 63 2.23 4.55 0.11
N GLY A 64 1.42 4.90 1.12
CA GLY A 64 0.66 3.93 1.91
C GLY A 64 1.54 3.24 2.95
N ASP A 65 2.58 3.93 3.43
CA ASP A 65 3.57 3.37 4.35
C ASP A 65 2.90 2.85 5.64
N TRP A 66 3.22 1.63 6.01
CA TRP A 66 2.69 1.00 7.21
C TRP A 66 3.75 0.23 8.00
N HIS A 67 3.46 0.03 9.28
CA HIS A 67 4.27 -0.81 10.16
C HIS A 67 3.39 -1.56 11.17
N CYS A 68 3.70 -2.83 11.40
CA CYS A 68 3.10 -3.66 12.43
C CYS A 68 4.15 -4.11 13.44
N ARG A 69 3.92 -3.82 14.72
CA ARG A 69 4.85 -4.17 15.81
C ARG A 69 4.84 -5.65 16.21
N GLN A 70 4.01 -6.48 15.57
CA GLN A 70 3.82 -7.89 15.91
C GLN A 70 4.17 -8.86 14.77
N CYS A 71 4.09 -8.42 13.51
CA CYS A 71 4.56 -9.23 12.40
C CYS A 71 6.08 -9.38 12.48
N ASP A 72 6.61 -10.51 12.01
CA ASP A 72 8.06 -10.72 11.88
C ASP A 72 8.57 -10.15 10.55
N GLN A 73 8.26 -10.80 9.41
CA GLN A 73 8.56 -10.30 8.07
C GLN A 73 7.45 -10.70 7.07
N PRO A 74 6.90 -9.75 6.27
CA PRO A 74 7.10 -8.31 6.39
C PRO A 74 6.37 -7.74 7.61
N ASN A 75 7.03 -6.85 8.33
CA ASN A 75 6.42 -6.08 9.41
C ASN A 75 6.27 -4.58 9.07
N HIS A 76 6.67 -4.20 7.87
CA HIS A 76 6.45 -2.89 7.27
C HIS A 76 6.39 -3.06 5.75
N GLY A 77 5.87 -2.05 5.08
CA GLY A 77 5.75 -2.03 3.63
C GLY A 77 5.02 -0.78 3.16
N ASP A 78 4.60 -0.80 1.91
CA ASP A 78 3.77 0.24 1.30
C ASP A 78 2.34 -0.24 1.04
N GLY A 79 1.51 0.64 0.49
CA GLY A 79 0.09 0.34 0.30
C GLY A 79 -0.17 -0.83 -0.64
N LEU A 80 0.72 -1.11 -1.60
CA LEU A 80 0.54 -2.24 -2.52
C LEU A 80 0.79 -3.58 -1.81
N ASP A 81 1.62 -3.60 -0.77
CA ASP A 81 1.91 -4.82 0.00
C ASP A 81 0.70 -5.32 0.82
N LEU A 82 -0.36 -4.51 0.94
CA LEU A 82 -1.58 -4.83 1.69
C LEU A 82 -2.72 -5.37 0.81
N VAL A 83 -2.57 -5.36 -0.51
CA VAL A 83 -3.62 -5.70 -1.51
C VAL A 83 -3.35 -7.05 -2.18
#